data_AF-A0A0F3RXS0-F1
#
_entry.id   AF-A0A0F3RXS0-F1
#
_cell.length_a   1.000
_cell.length_b   1.000
_cell.length_c   1.000
_cell.angle_alpha   90.00
_cell.angle_beta   90.00
_cell.angle_gamma   90.00
#
_symmetry.space_group_name_H-M   'P 1'
#
loop_
_entity.id
_entity.type
_entity.pdbx_description
1 polymer ?
#
loop_
_entity_poly.entity_id
_entity_poly.type
_entity_poly.pdbx_seq_one_letter_code
_entity_poly.pdbx_strand_id
1 'polypeptide(L)'
;MQNTSAIGEVVIQTLMQALLPSVTAEVQQSLQPRDDLLTAQQVNKEYYHVGNDQIQRIVNQHGFPRTEIPGNKNPKYSRKAVEKFIADHQEYHI
;
A
#
# COMPACT_ATOMS: atom_id res chain seq x y z
N MET A 1 -27.78 -36.97 27.30
CA MET A 1 -27.37 -35.59 27.00
C MET A 1 -26.70 -35.62 25.63
N GLN A 2 -27.32 -35.01 24.62
CA GLN A 2 -26.93 -35.14 23.21
C GLN A 2 -25.74 -34.22 22.87
N ASN A 3 -24.87 -34.73 21.98
CA ASN A 3 -23.60 -34.16 21.50
C ASN A 3 -23.75 -32.78 20.81
N THR A 4 -23.96 -31.71 21.58
CA THR A 4 -23.99 -30.34 21.05
C THR A 4 -22.59 -29.80 20.73
N SER A 5 -21.53 -30.29 21.37
CA SER A 5 -20.14 -29.88 21.09
C SER A 5 -19.69 -30.23 19.67
N ALA A 6 -20.02 -31.43 19.18
CA ALA A 6 -19.56 -31.88 17.86
C ALA A 6 -20.20 -31.09 16.70
N ILE A 7 -21.45 -30.66 16.87
CA ILE A 7 -22.16 -29.84 15.88
C ILE A 7 -21.58 -28.43 15.85
N GLY A 8 -21.26 -27.86 17.01
CA GLY A 8 -20.61 -26.55 17.10
C GLY A 8 -19.26 -26.50 16.40
N GLU A 9 -18.42 -27.51 16.59
CA GLU A 9 -17.11 -27.60 15.92
C GLU A 9 -17.22 -27.70 14.39
N VAL A 10 -18.16 -28.51 13.88
CA VAL A 10 -18.36 -28.67 12.43
C VAL A 10 -18.85 -27.38 11.79
N VAL A 11 -19.74 -26.63 12.47
CA VAL A 11 -20.23 -25.33 11.98
C VAL A 11 -19.10 -24.30 11.94
N ILE A 12 -18.26 -24.23 12.98
CA ILE A 12 -17.11 -23.31 13.02
C ILE A 12 -16.11 -23.65 11.91
N GLN A 13 -15.79 -24.93 11.71
CA GLN A 13 -14.88 -25.34 10.64
C GLN A 13 -15.43 -25.01 9.25
N THR A 14 -16.74 -25.19 9.03
CA THR A 14 -17.38 -24.88 7.75
C THR A 14 -17.37 -23.37 7.48
N LEU A 15 -17.65 -22.55 8.50
CA LEU A 15 -17.58 -21.08 8.39
C LEU A 15 -16.14 -20.60 8.15
N MET A 16 -15.16 -21.18 8.83
CA MET A 16 -13.75 -20.86 8.59
C MET A 16 -13.29 -21.24 7.18
N GLN A 17 -13.68 -22.42 6.68
CA GLN A 17 -13.35 -22.81 5.30
C GLN A 17 -14.01 -21.91 4.24
N ALA A 18 -15.18 -21.34 4.53
CA ALA A 18 -15.83 -20.38 3.64
C ALA A 18 -15.18 -18.99 3.68
N LEU A 19 -14.67 -18.57 4.84
CA LEU A 19 -14.06 -17.25 5.02
C LEU A 19 -12.59 -17.19 4.60
N LEU A 20 -11.85 -18.29 4.80
CA LEU A 20 -10.44 -18.41 4.41
C LEU A 20 -10.15 -17.97 2.97
N PRO A 21 -10.84 -18.46 1.92
CA PRO A 21 -10.55 -18.08 0.54
C PRO A 21 -10.71 -16.58 0.30
N SER A 22 -11.75 -15.95 0.87
CA SER A 22 -12.00 -14.51 0.73
C SER A 22 -10.92 -13.68 1.42
N VAL A 23 -10.52 -14.05 2.64
CA VAL A 23 -9.43 -13.38 3.36
C VAL A 23 -8.11 -13.60 2.65
N THR A 24 -7.84 -14.81 2.15
CA THR A 24 -6.61 -15.06 1.38
C THR A 24 -6.59 -14.33 0.06
N ALA A 25 -7.72 -14.12 -0.62
CA ALA A 25 -7.78 -13.36 -1.86
C ALA A 25 -7.50 -11.86 -1.64
N GLU A 26 -8.07 -11.27 -0.57
CA GLU A 26 -7.80 -9.89 -0.19
C GLU A 26 -6.35 -9.70 0.26
N VAL A 27 -5.82 -10.63 1.03
CA VAL A 27 -4.41 -10.63 1.46
C VAL A 27 -3.47 -10.86 0.28
N GLN A 28 -3.80 -11.75 -0.66
CA GLN A 28 -3.01 -11.95 -1.87
C GLN A 28 -3.05 -10.72 -2.78
N GLN A 29 -4.18 -10.00 -2.88
CA GLN A 29 -4.27 -8.74 -3.61
C GLN A 29 -3.45 -7.62 -2.96
N SER A 30 -3.39 -7.55 -1.63
CA SER A 30 -2.55 -6.58 -0.92
C SER A 30 -1.06 -6.93 -0.94
N LEU A 31 -0.72 -8.22 -1.13
CA LEU A 31 0.65 -8.72 -1.27
C LEU A 31 1.20 -8.66 -2.71
N GLN A 32 0.37 -8.38 -3.73
CA GLN A 32 0.90 -8.16 -5.06
C GLN A 32 1.80 -6.92 -5.03
N PRO A 33 3.06 -7.00 -5.49
CA PRO A 33 3.95 -5.85 -5.58
C PRO A 33 3.40 -4.94 -6.67
N ARG A 34 2.49 -4.07 -6.27
CA ARG A 34 2.10 -2.91 -7.04
C ARG A 34 3.33 -2.02 -7.09
N ASP A 35 4.16 -2.22 -8.10
CA ASP A 35 5.01 -1.15 -8.67
C ASP A 35 4.12 -0.09 -9.31
N ASP A 36 3.14 0.37 -8.53
CA ASP A 36 2.19 1.38 -8.91
C ASP A 36 2.94 2.69 -8.94
N LEU A 37 2.95 3.26 -10.12
CA LEU A 37 3.41 4.59 -10.39
C LEU A 37 2.41 5.57 -9.74
N LEU A 38 2.85 6.22 -8.68
CA LEU A 38 2.06 7.16 -7.90
C LEU A 38 2.05 8.53 -8.56
N THR A 39 0.92 9.21 -8.42
CA THR A 39 0.81 10.66 -8.64
C THR A 39 1.32 11.42 -7.41
N ALA A 40 1.65 12.70 -7.56
CA ALA A 40 2.01 13.55 -6.41
C ALA A 40 0.89 13.56 -5.34
N GLN A 41 -0.39 13.52 -5.75
CA GLN A 41 -1.51 13.45 -4.82
C GLN A 41 -1.54 12.13 -4.03
N GLN A 42 -1.21 10.99 -4.67
CA GLN A 42 -1.12 9.71 -3.98
C GLN A 42 0.06 9.69 -3.01
N VAL A 43 1.23 10.19 -3.42
CA VAL A 43 2.38 10.35 -2.52
C VAL A 43 2.00 11.20 -1.30
N ASN A 44 1.26 12.28 -1.53
CA ASN A 44 0.77 13.11 -0.44
C ASN A 44 -0.19 12.37 0.49
N LYS A 45 -1.18 11.68 -0.09
CA LYS A 45 -2.21 10.97 0.67
C LYS A 45 -1.64 9.82 1.50
N GLU A 46 -0.55 9.21 1.04
CA GLU A 46 -0.03 7.98 1.64
C GLU A 46 1.18 8.21 2.56
N TYR A 47 1.94 9.29 2.39
CA TYR A 47 3.19 9.49 3.13
C TYR A 47 3.32 10.85 3.86
N TYR A 48 2.94 11.96 3.21
CA TYR A 48 3.28 13.31 3.74
C TYR A 48 2.10 14.05 4.37
N HIS A 49 0.86 13.83 3.89
CA HIS A 49 -0.37 14.46 4.37
C HIS A 49 -0.33 16.00 4.45
N VAL A 50 0.34 16.66 3.50
CA VAL A 50 0.54 18.12 3.45
C VAL A 50 -0.40 18.82 2.47
N GLY A 51 -0.34 20.16 2.40
CA GLY A 51 -1.05 20.94 1.38
C GLY A 51 -0.56 20.65 -0.04
N ASN A 52 -1.41 20.84 -1.05
CA ASN A 52 -1.10 20.51 -2.45
C ASN A 52 0.13 21.27 -2.98
N ASP A 53 0.32 22.53 -2.57
CA ASP A 53 1.49 23.33 -2.94
C ASP A 53 2.78 22.81 -2.28
N GLN A 54 2.66 22.27 -1.07
CA GLN A 54 3.81 21.73 -0.33
C GLN A 54 4.27 20.41 -0.93
N ILE A 55 3.34 19.51 -1.29
CA ILE A 55 3.74 18.26 -1.95
C ILE A 55 4.39 18.53 -3.31
N GLN A 56 3.88 19.49 -4.09
CA GLN A 56 4.51 19.86 -5.36
C GLN A 56 5.95 20.35 -5.17
N ARG A 57 6.23 21.08 -4.09
CA ARG A 57 7.61 21.46 -3.75
C ARG A 57 8.45 20.24 -3.42
N ILE A 58 7.96 19.32 -2.59
CA ILE A 58 8.68 18.11 -2.17
C ILE A 58 9.04 17.23 -3.38
N VAL A 59 8.06 16.91 -4.23
CA VAL A 59 8.30 16.04 -5.40
C VAL A 59 9.13 16.69 -6.51
N ASN A 60 9.30 18.02 -6.43
CA ASN A 60 10.16 18.80 -7.30
C ASN A 60 11.56 19.06 -6.72
N GLN A 61 11.85 18.60 -5.50
CA GLN A 61 13.19 18.70 -4.93
C GLN A 61 14.20 17.85 -5.70
N HIS A 62 15.43 18.34 -5.76
CA HIS A 62 16.54 17.61 -6.36
C HIS A 62 16.80 16.32 -5.59
N GLY A 63 16.77 15.18 -6.27
CA GLY A 63 16.96 13.86 -5.67
C GLY A 63 15.67 13.11 -5.34
N PHE A 64 14.49 13.73 -5.47
CA PHE A 64 13.23 13.00 -5.31
C PHE A 64 13.06 11.97 -6.43
N PRO A 65 12.66 10.72 -6.14
CA PRO A 65 12.64 9.62 -7.10
C PRO A 65 11.60 9.83 -8.20
N ARG A 66 12.04 10.31 -9.36
CA ARG A 66 11.20 10.54 -10.54
C ARG A 66 11.39 9.42 -11.55
N THR A 67 10.29 8.83 -12.01
CA THR A 67 10.31 7.88 -13.12
C THR A 67 9.88 8.58 -14.39
N GLU A 68 10.80 8.66 -15.37
CA GLU A 68 10.51 9.17 -16.70
C GLU A 68 9.75 8.10 -17.50
N ILE A 69 8.56 8.44 -17.99
CA ILE A 69 7.75 7.55 -18.81
C ILE A 69 7.66 8.17 -20.20
N PRO A 70 8.23 7.54 -21.25
CA PRO A 70 8.18 8.08 -22.59
C PRO A 70 6.73 8.30 -23.04
N GLY A 71 6.42 9.51 -23.50
CA GLY A 71 5.08 9.89 -23.96
C GLY A 71 4.12 10.39 -22.87
N ASN A 72 4.50 10.40 -21.60
CA ASN A 72 3.73 11.03 -20.54
C ASN A 72 4.41 12.31 -20.04
N LYS A 73 3.70 13.44 -20.05
CA LYS A 73 4.25 14.74 -19.65
C LYS A 73 4.49 14.89 -18.14
N ASN A 74 3.98 13.97 -17.33
CA ASN A 74 4.12 14.02 -15.89
C ASN A 74 4.95 12.83 -15.40
N PRO A 75 6.04 13.06 -14.64
CA PRO A 75 6.73 11.96 -13.98
C PRO A 75 5.75 11.29 -13.02
N LYS A 76 5.75 9.95 -13.02
CA LYS A 76 4.97 9.17 -12.07
C LYS A 76 5.94 8.49 -11.10
N TYR A 77 5.74 8.66 -9.81
CA TYR A 77 6.71 8.31 -8.79
C TYR A 77 6.57 6.83 -8.45
N SER A 78 7.62 6.02 -8.67
CA SER A 78 7.60 4.62 -8.23
C SER A 78 7.42 4.54 -6.72
N ARG A 79 6.39 3.82 -6.26
CA ARG A 79 6.11 3.59 -4.84
C ARG A 79 7.35 3.15 -4.06
N LYS A 80 8.06 2.12 -4.54
CA LYS A 80 9.28 1.61 -3.89
C LYS A 80 10.38 2.65 -3.79
N ALA A 81 10.54 3.46 -4.83
CA ALA A 81 11.56 4.50 -4.84
C ALA A 81 11.21 5.62 -3.85
N VAL A 82 9.93 5.99 -3.74
CA VAL A 82 9.41 6.95 -2.75
C VAL A 82 9.60 6.41 -1.33
N GLU A 83 9.21 5.17 -1.06
CA GLU A 83 9.39 4.52 0.25
C GLU A 83 10.85 4.47 0.66
N LYS A 84 11.75 4.09 -0.26
CA LYS A 84 13.19 4.10 -0.01
C LYS A 84 13.69 5.51 0.25
N PHE A 85 13.31 6.50 -0.56
CA PHE A 85 13.70 7.89 -0.36
C PHE A 85 13.26 8.41 1.01
N ILE A 86 12.02 8.11 1.41
CA ILE A 86 11.50 8.48 2.73
C ILE A 86 12.30 7.79 3.84
N ALA A 87 12.54 6.48 3.74
CA ALA A 87 13.33 5.75 4.73
C ALA A 87 14.76 6.32 4.87
N ASP A 88 15.41 6.62 3.73
CA ASP A 88 16.76 7.18 3.67
C ASP A 88 16.84 8.63 4.19
N HIS A 89 15.72 9.38 4.17
CA HIS A 89 15.67 10.80 4.58
C HIS A 89 14.90 11.04 5.90
N GLN A 90 14.23 10.03 6.47
CA GLN A 90 13.53 10.10 7.77
C GLN A 90 14.44 9.82 8.97
N GLU A 91 15.69 9.41 8.78
CA GLU A 91 16.65 9.16 9.86
C GLU A 91 17.03 10.41 10.70
N TYR A 92 16.50 11.60 10.40
CA TYR A 92 16.81 12.85 11.10
C TYR A 92 15.78 13.32 12.14
N HIS A 93 14.77 12.52 12.50
CA HIS A 93 13.82 12.89 13.54
C HIS A 93 13.53 11.75 14.54
N ILE A 94 14.49 11.48 15.44
CA ILE A 94 14.25 10.86 16.76
C ILE A 94 14.70 11.86 17.82
#